data_AF-X1FYM8-F1
#
_entry.id   AF-X1FYM8-F1
#
_cell.length_a   1.000
_cell.length_b   1.000
_cell.length_c   1.000
_cell.angle_alpha   90.00
_cell.angle_beta   90.00
_cell.angle_gamma   90.00
#
_symmetry.space_group_name_H-M   'P 1'
#
loop_
_entity.id
_entity.type
_entity.pdbx_description
1 polymer ?
#
loop_
_entity_poly.entity_id
_entity_poly.type
_entity_poly.pdbx_seq_one_letter_code
_entity_poly.pdbx_strand_id
1 'polypeptide(L)'
;VNPSFVVDSGDLTNGIVPLPTIQSEAQWRDRYNILAEAGVNTSVYYDIVGNHDGYGDSTSFSYYMNWSIQQQLQYTWNRSLSFGNYTFIALNSAADTGENWPGGTKGSLNQTELDWFESRLNATYSSSNLTIVFAHHPESDIGSSSTSSTNLTFLELLEHYNVSAYIFGHGHHNIERNQGGTICIETDSLGMPSSVPGYRIFAVDNDGISCKYYPINTWPAVLITCPLDRRLTMQAYDIPNNTIVAPIRALVFDRNPVISVKYQIDGGSWVAMNPVLGNPNLWNGSFDASSLTESQHEIIVRAESSS
;
A
#
# COMPACT_ATOMS: atom_id res chain seq x y z
N VAL A 1 6.82 12.94 5.58
CA VAL A 1 6.81 12.19 4.29
C VAL A 1 6.19 12.99 3.14
N ASN A 2 5.10 13.75 3.32
CA ASN A 2 4.42 14.52 2.25
C ASN A 2 4.09 13.68 1.00
N PRO A 3 3.30 12.60 1.15
CA PRO A 3 3.00 11.70 0.06
C PRO A 3 2.04 12.32 -0.97
N SER A 4 1.98 11.75 -2.17
CA SER A 4 0.96 12.12 -3.19
C SER A 4 -0.47 11.83 -2.72
N PHE A 5 -0.64 10.82 -1.87
CA PHE A 5 -1.86 10.50 -1.14
C PHE A 5 -1.56 9.48 -0.03
N VAL A 6 -2.52 9.27 0.87
CA VAL A 6 -2.54 8.25 1.93
C VAL A 6 -3.71 7.31 1.67
N VAL A 7 -3.51 6.02 1.92
CA VAL A 7 -4.58 5.02 1.95
C VAL A 7 -4.70 4.46 3.36
N ASP A 8 -5.91 4.42 3.89
CA ASP A 8 -6.27 3.82 5.17
C ASP A 8 -7.07 2.54 4.90
N SER A 9 -6.45 1.38 5.12
CA SER A 9 -6.88 0.10 4.56
C SER A 9 -8.00 -0.61 5.36
N GLY A 10 -8.89 0.14 6.00
CA GLY A 10 -10.05 -0.37 6.72
C GLY A 10 -9.83 -0.59 8.21
N ASP A 11 -10.91 -0.94 8.91
CA ASP A 11 -11.03 -0.92 10.37
C ASP A 11 -10.72 0.48 10.91
N LEU A 12 -11.37 1.47 10.28
CA LEU A 12 -11.22 2.89 10.56
C LEU A 12 -11.67 3.22 11.99
N THR A 13 -12.65 2.47 12.47
CA THR A 13 -13.06 2.44 13.88
C THR A 13 -13.19 1.00 14.36
N ASN A 14 -13.01 0.76 15.66
CA ASN A 14 -13.14 -0.58 16.22
C ASN A 14 -14.61 -0.93 16.57
N GLY A 15 -15.42 0.06 16.93
CA GLY A 15 -16.74 -0.15 17.53
C GLY A 15 -16.72 -0.18 19.06
N ILE A 16 -17.89 -0.39 19.67
CA ILE A 16 -18.07 -0.34 21.12
C ILE A 16 -17.35 -1.51 21.80
N VAL A 17 -16.56 -1.22 22.84
CA VAL A 17 -15.83 -2.21 23.65
C VAL A 17 -16.68 -2.68 24.84
N PRO A 18 -16.47 -3.90 25.39
CA PRO A 18 -15.39 -4.87 25.11
C PRO A 18 -15.64 -5.81 23.94
N LEU A 19 -16.84 -5.82 23.35
CA LEU A 19 -17.19 -6.66 22.20
C LEU A 19 -17.56 -5.76 21.02
N PRO A 20 -16.68 -5.61 20.01
CA PRO A 20 -16.92 -4.73 18.87
C PRO A 20 -17.99 -5.33 17.95
N THR A 21 -19.25 -5.18 18.31
CA THR A 21 -20.39 -5.71 17.53
C THR A 21 -21.30 -4.63 16.99
N ILE A 22 -21.07 -3.37 17.39
CA ILE A 22 -21.82 -2.20 16.94
C ILE A 22 -20.90 -0.99 16.82
N GLN A 23 -21.25 -0.08 15.92
CA GLN A 23 -20.55 1.18 15.67
C GLN A 23 -20.49 2.08 16.91
N SER A 24 -19.44 2.91 16.99
CA SER A 24 -19.28 3.95 18.01
C SER A 24 -19.19 5.32 17.36
N GLU A 25 -20.27 6.12 17.45
CA GLU A 25 -20.29 7.48 16.91
C GLU A 25 -19.15 8.35 17.46
N ALA A 26 -18.77 8.14 18.72
CA ALA A 26 -17.65 8.86 19.32
C ALA A 26 -16.32 8.59 18.59
N GLN A 27 -16.04 7.34 18.23
CA GLN A 27 -14.82 6.98 17.49
C GLN A 27 -14.83 7.58 16.08
N TRP A 28 -15.97 7.50 15.38
CA TRP A 28 -16.12 8.12 14.07
C TRP A 28 -15.92 9.64 14.11
N ARG A 29 -16.49 10.31 15.10
CA ARG A 29 -16.31 11.75 15.31
C ARG A 29 -14.87 12.12 15.66
N ASP A 30 -14.22 11.35 16.54
CA ASP A 30 -12.82 11.59 16.91
C ASP A 30 -11.90 11.46 15.69
N ARG A 31 -12.08 10.39 14.90
CA ARG A 31 -11.36 10.21 13.63
C ARG A 31 -11.61 11.36 12.67
N TYR A 32 -12.88 11.72 12.43
CA TYR A 32 -13.24 12.82 11.54
C TYR A 32 -12.56 14.13 11.96
N ASN A 33 -12.57 14.46 13.25
CA ASN A 33 -11.93 15.66 13.76
C ASN A 33 -10.41 15.65 13.55
N ILE A 34 -9.73 14.52 13.81
CA ILE A 34 -8.28 14.37 13.57
C ILE A 34 -7.95 14.63 12.09
N LEU A 35 -8.74 14.05 11.17
CA LEU A 35 -8.52 14.21 9.74
C LEU A 35 -8.87 15.63 9.26
N ALA A 36 -9.93 16.23 9.79
CA ALA A 36 -10.30 17.62 9.51
C ALA A 36 -9.24 18.61 9.99
N GLU A 37 -8.69 18.43 11.19
CA GLU A 37 -7.59 19.23 11.74
C GLU A 37 -6.31 19.08 10.92
N ALA A 38 -6.05 17.88 10.39
CA ALA A 38 -4.94 17.64 9.46
C ALA A 38 -5.17 18.23 8.05
N GLY A 39 -6.37 18.74 7.76
CA GLY A 39 -6.73 19.35 6.48
C GLY A 39 -6.77 18.37 5.31
N VAL A 40 -6.97 17.08 5.58
CA VAL A 40 -7.08 16.07 4.50
C VAL A 40 -8.43 16.16 3.80
N ASN A 41 -8.47 15.71 2.54
CA ASN A 41 -9.68 15.68 1.72
C ASN A 41 -9.62 14.50 0.73
N THR A 42 -10.68 14.33 -0.06
CA THR A 42 -10.86 13.21 -0.99
C THR A 42 -9.79 13.08 -2.08
N SER A 43 -8.98 14.12 -2.32
CA SER A 43 -7.88 14.05 -3.30
C SER A 43 -6.58 13.48 -2.74
N VAL A 44 -6.41 13.46 -1.42
CA VAL A 44 -5.15 13.10 -0.74
C VAL A 44 -5.30 11.97 0.27
N TYR A 45 -6.52 11.60 0.66
CA TYR A 45 -6.77 10.57 1.68
C TYR A 45 -7.89 9.65 1.22
N TYR A 46 -7.57 8.36 1.10
CA TYR A 46 -8.44 7.32 0.57
C TYR A 46 -8.65 6.27 1.65
N ASP A 47 -9.80 6.29 2.31
CA ASP A 47 -10.19 5.25 3.25
C ASP A 47 -11.04 4.18 2.59
N ILE A 48 -10.86 2.93 3.03
CA ILE A 48 -11.66 1.79 2.58
C ILE A 48 -12.36 1.16 3.78
N VAL A 49 -13.38 0.35 3.51
CA VAL A 49 -14.18 -0.31 4.55
C VAL A 49 -13.45 -1.55 5.07
N GLY A 50 -13.31 -1.68 6.39
CA GLY A 50 -12.99 -2.95 7.07
C GLY A 50 -14.21 -3.61 7.70
N ASN A 51 -14.03 -4.82 8.24
CA ASN A 51 -15.12 -5.54 8.87
C ASN A 51 -15.65 -4.80 10.11
N HIS A 52 -14.79 -4.13 10.88
CA HIS A 52 -15.23 -3.36 12.05
C HIS A 52 -16.10 -2.16 11.68
N ASP A 53 -15.91 -1.59 10.50
CA ASP A 53 -16.71 -0.45 10.01
C ASP A 53 -18.14 -0.87 9.59
N GLY A 54 -18.37 -2.18 9.39
CA GLY A 54 -19.67 -2.76 9.09
C GLY A 54 -20.42 -3.33 10.29
N TYR A 55 -19.81 -3.47 11.46
CA TYR A 55 -20.47 -4.14 12.59
C TYR A 55 -21.73 -3.44 13.08
N GLY A 56 -22.84 -4.17 13.07
CA GLY A 56 -24.18 -3.65 13.38
C GLY A 56 -24.77 -2.71 12.32
N ASP A 57 -24.11 -2.55 11.17
CA ASP A 57 -24.47 -1.58 10.11
C ASP A 57 -24.15 -2.08 8.68
N SER A 58 -23.84 -3.37 8.48
CA SER A 58 -23.29 -3.88 7.21
C SER A 58 -24.22 -3.74 6.01
N THR A 59 -25.53 -3.61 6.23
CA THR A 59 -26.50 -3.43 5.14
C THR A 59 -26.42 -2.03 4.52
N SER A 60 -25.99 -1.02 5.29
CA SER A 60 -26.03 0.37 4.84
C SER A 60 -24.68 1.08 4.90
N PHE A 61 -23.77 0.61 5.76
CA PHE A 61 -22.52 1.27 6.11
C PHE A 61 -22.74 2.76 6.40
N SER A 62 -23.88 3.12 7.00
CA SER A 62 -24.29 4.50 7.26
C SER A 62 -23.24 5.30 8.02
N TYR A 63 -22.53 4.70 8.98
CA TYR A 63 -21.44 5.39 9.68
C TYR A 63 -20.27 5.70 8.75
N TYR A 64 -19.79 4.71 7.99
CA TYR A 64 -18.76 4.96 7.00
C TYR A 64 -19.21 6.01 5.97
N MET A 65 -20.43 5.92 5.45
CA MET A 65 -20.95 6.86 4.45
C MET A 65 -21.11 8.30 5.00
N ASN A 66 -21.34 8.46 6.31
CA ASN A 66 -21.48 9.77 6.94
C ASN A 66 -20.15 10.39 7.39
N TRP A 67 -19.17 9.56 7.79
CA TRP A 67 -17.99 10.02 8.52
C TRP A 67 -16.64 9.74 7.84
N SER A 68 -16.59 8.82 6.86
CA SER A 68 -15.37 8.60 6.06
C SER A 68 -15.07 9.78 5.15
N ILE A 69 -13.83 9.85 4.66
CA ILE A 69 -13.43 10.88 3.70
C ILE A 69 -14.04 10.59 2.33
N GLN A 70 -13.98 9.34 1.86
CA GLN A 70 -14.40 8.99 0.51
C GLN A 70 -15.91 8.81 0.34
N GLN A 71 -16.62 8.36 1.39
CA GLN A 71 -18.07 8.15 1.39
C GLN A 71 -18.55 7.28 0.22
N GLN A 72 -17.72 6.31 -0.18
CA GLN A 72 -17.96 5.37 -1.25
C GLN A 72 -17.42 4.00 -0.85
N LEU A 73 -18.23 2.95 -1.02
CA LEU A 73 -17.85 1.59 -0.63
C LEU A 73 -16.85 0.97 -1.62
N GLN A 74 -16.99 1.28 -2.91
CA GLN A 74 -16.04 0.88 -3.94
C GLN A 74 -15.83 2.03 -4.90
N TYR A 75 -14.57 2.32 -5.24
CA TYR A 75 -14.25 3.47 -6.08
C TYR A 75 -12.89 3.30 -6.77
N THR A 76 -12.64 4.14 -7.77
CA THR A 76 -11.40 4.14 -8.54
C THR A 76 -10.86 5.56 -8.58
N TRP A 77 -9.54 5.70 -8.48
CA TRP A 77 -8.86 6.96 -8.73
C TRP A 77 -7.64 6.74 -9.60
N ASN A 78 -7.21 7.81 -10.27
CA ASN A 78 -6.08 7.77 -11.19
C ASN A 78 -5.03 8.81 -10.79
N ARG A 79 -3.79 8.54 -11.19
CA ARG A 79 -2.70 9.53 -11.23
C ARG A 79 -2.08 9.48 -12.61
N SER A 80 -2.30 10.54 -13.39
CA SER A 80 -1.59 10.78 -14.64
C SER A 80 -0.41 11.70 -14.36
N LEU A 81 0.79 11.16 -14.51
CA LEU A 81 2.06 11.84 -14.33
C LEU A 81 2.74 11.95 -15.70
N SER A 82 3.74 12.82 -15.81
CA SER A 82 4.49 13.00 -17.07
C SER A 82 5.17 11.72 -17.58
N PHE A 83 5.31 10.72 -16.71
CA PHE A 83 6.01 9.47 -16.99
C PHE A 83 5.09 8.23 -16.98
N GLY A 84 3.79 8.37 -16.72
CA GLY A 84 2.89 7.22 -16.71
C GLY A 84 1.51 7.49 -16.13
N ASN A 85 0.60 6.55 -16.36
CA ASN A 85 -0.74 6.53 -15.79
C ASN A 85 -0.85 5.40 -14.77
N TYR A 86 -1.38 5.70 -13.60
CA TYR A 86 -1.52 4.75 -12.50
C TYR A 86 -2.97 4.71 -12.05
N THR A 87 -3.53 3.50 -12.03
CA THR A 87 -4.90 3.23 -11.63
C THR A 87 -4.90 2.59 -10.26
N PHE A 88 -5.80 3.06 -9.40
CA PHE A 88 -5.99 2.52 -8.07
C PHE A 88 -7.48 2.19 -7.88
N ILE A 89 -7.77 1.01 -7.36
CA ILE A 89 -9.13 0.51 -7.17
C ILE A 89 -9.30 0.13 -5.70
N ALA A 90 -10.29 0.70 -5.02
CA ALA A 90 -10.70 0.33 -3.67
C ALA A 90 -11.97 -0.53 -3.73
N LEU A 91 -11.97 -1.63 -2.98
CA LEU A 91 -13.07 -2.57 -2.84
C LEU A 91 -13.53 -2.62 -1.37
N ASN A 92 -14.83 -2.78 -1.19
CA ASN A 92 -15.41 -3.15 0.10
C ASN A 92 -15.40 -4.67 0.19
N SER A 93 -14.43 -5.23 0.92
CA SER A 93 -14.41 -6.67 1.14
C SER A 93 -15.11 -7.10 2.43
N ALA A 94 -15.71 -6.20 3.20
CA ALA A 94 -16.47 -6.56 4.39
C ALA A 94 -17.75 -7.32 4.01
N ALA A 95 -17.93 -8.50 4.57
CA ALA A 95 -19.06 -9.36 4.23
C ALA A 95 -20.39 -8.76 4.70
N ASP A 96 -21.37 -8.66 3.80
CA ASP A 96 -22.75 -8.26 4.13
C ASP A 96 -23.58 -9.47 4.60
N THR A 97 -23.07 -10.21 5.60
CA THR A 97 -23.78 -11.34 6.21
C THR A 97 -24.58 -10.93 7.45
N GLY A 98 -24.38 -9.70 7.94
CA GLY A 98 -24.92 -9.23 9.23
C GLY A 98 -24.27 -9.89 10.44
N GLU A 99 -23.27 -10.75 10.24
CA GLU A 99 -22.49 -11.33 11.33
C GLU A 99 -21.52 -10.29 11.90
N ASN A 100 -21.42 -10.25 13.22
CA ASN A 100 -20.44 -9.41 13.92
C ASN A 100 -19.34 -10.28 14.52
N TRP A 101 -18.34 -9.64 15.15
CA TRP A 101 -17.32 -10.36 15.89
C TRP A 101 -17.93 -11.40 16.86
N PRO A 102 -17.40 -12.64 16.92
CA PRO A 102 -16.21 -13.13 16.22
C PRO A 102 -16.46 -13.76 14.83
N GLY A 103 -17.71 -13.91 14.39
CA GLY A 103 -18.06 -14.60 13.12
C GLY A 103 -17.85 -13.76 11.86
N GLY A 104 -18.20 -12.47 11.92
CA GLY A 104 -18.12 -11.51 10.81
C GLY A 104 -16.73 -10.94 10.56
N THR A 105 -15.69 -11.77 10.66
CA THR A 105 -14.30 -11.34 10.40
C THR A 105 -13.86 -11.66 8.98
N LYS A 106 -14.58 -12.52 8.26
CA LYS A 106 -14.21 -12.92 6.91
C LYS A 106 -14.62 -11.89 5.87
N GLY A 107 -13.77 -11.76 4.85
CA GLY A 107 -14.11 -10.99 3.67
C GLY A 107 -14.99 -11.76 2.69
N SER A 108 -15.72 -11.04 1.84
CA SER A 108 -16.41 -11.61 0.69
C SER A 108 -16.71 -10.55 -0.36
N LEU A 109 -16.81 -10.96 -1.62
CA LEU A 109 -17.36 -10.14 -2.70
C LEU A 109 -18.46 -10.94 -3.41
N ASN A 110 -19.62 -10.35 -3.60
CA ASN A 110 -20.70 -10.95 -4.39
C ASN A 110 -20.48 -10.72 -5.89
N GLN A 111 -21.28 -11.37 -6.74
CA GLN A 111 -21.14 -11.27 -8.19
C GLN A 111 -21.28 -9.83 -8.70
N THR A 112 -22.15 -8.99 -8.12
CA THR A 112 -22.30 -7.59 -8.54
C THR A 112 -21.05 -6.77 -8.23
N GLU A 113 -20.41 -7.02 -7.10
CA GLU A 113 -19.15 -6.36 -6.72
C GLU A 113 -17.99 -6.82 -7.60
N LEU A 114 -17.92 -8.12 -7.91
CA LEU A 114 -16.94 -8.69 -8.83
C LEU A 114 -17.13 -8.20 -10.27
N ASP A 115 -18.36 -8.08 -10.74
CA ASP A 115 -18.69 -7.50 -12.06
C ASP A 115 -18.27 -6.04 -12.14
N TRP A 116 -18.54 -5.27 -11.09
CA TRP A 116 -18.07 -3.90 -11.00
C TRP A 116 -16.55 -3.85 -11.05
N PHE A 117 -15.86 -4.68 -10.26
CA PHE A 117 -14.40 -4.73 -10.21
C PHE A 117 -13.79 -5.09 -11.56
N GLU A 118 -14.28 -6.15 -12.19
CA GLU A 118 -13.86 -6.59 -13.52
C GLU A 118 -14.07 -5.48 -14.56
N SER A 119 -15.20 -4.76 -14.50
CA SER A 119 -15.44 -3.63 -15.40
C SER A 119 -14.39 -2.52 -15.28
N ARG A 120 -13.87 -2.28 -14.06
CA ARG A 120 -12.79 -1.29 -13.84
C ARG A 120 -11.47 -1.80 -14.36
N LEU A 121 -11.13 -3.06 -14.06
CA LEU A 121 -9.92 -3.70 -14.58
C LEU A 121 -9.87 -3.65 -16.11
N ASN A 122 -10.95 -4.07 -16.77
CA ASN A 122 -11.04 -4.06 -18.23
C ASN A 122 -10.94 -2.64 -18.81
N ALA A 123 -11.55 -1.65 -18.16
CA ALA A 123 -11.50 -0.26 -18.60
C ALA A 123 -10.09 0.36 -18.54
N THR A 124 -9.23 -0.11 -17.63
CA THR A 124 -7.88 0.46 -17.44
C THR A 124 -6.75 -0.42 -17.96
N TYR A 125 -7.07 -1.66 -18.38
CA TYR A 125 -6.10 -2.69 -18.76
C TYR A 125 -5.08 -2.23 -19.82
N SER A 126 -5.50 -1.45 -20.80
CA SER A 126 -4.64 -0.98 -21.90
C SER A 126 -4.05 0.42 -21.70
N SER A 127 -4.49 1.16 -20.68
CA SER A 127 -4.15 2.57 -20.49
C SER A 127 -3.34 2.87 -19.23
N SER A 128 -3.23 1.91 -18.31
CA SER A 128 -2.52 2.06 -17.05
C SER A 128 -1.16 1.35 -17.10
N ASN A 129 -0.11 2.02 -16.66
CA ASN A 129 1.20 1.41 -16.45
C ASN A 129 1.15 0.41 -15.29
N LEU A 130 0.51 0.78 -14.18
CA LEU A 130 0.24 -0.10 -13.05
C LEU A 130 -1.21 0.01 -12.62
N THR A 131 -1.77 -1.13 -12.20
CA THR A 131 -3.07 -1.20 -11.53
C THR A 131 -2.84 -1.73 -10.13
N ILE A 132 -3.24 -0.97 -9.12
CA ILE A 132 -3.06 -1.30 -7.70
C ILE A 132 -4.45 -1.42 -7.06
N VAL A 133 -4.71 -2.54 -6.41
CA VAL A 133 -6.01 -2.83 -5.80
C VAL A 133 -5.88 -2.80 -4.29
N PHE A 134 -6.88 -2.23 -3.62
CA PHE A 134 -6.99 -2.17 -2.17
C PHE A 134 -8.30 -2.81 -1.72
N ALA A 135 -8.22 -3.67 -0.71
CA ALA A 135 -9.38 -4.09 0.09
C ALA A 135 -8.87 -4.41 1.51
N HIS A 136 -9.77 -4.53 2.49
CA HIS A 136 -9.33 -4.76 3.87
C HIS A 136 -8.79 -6.19 4.12
N HIS A 137 -9.54 -7.20 3.66
CA HIS A 137 -9.23 -8.62 3.90
C HIS A 137 -8.18 -9.18 2.92
N PRO A 138 -7.37 -10.19 3.31
CA PRO A 138 -6.50 -10.89 2.35
C PRO A 138 -7.33 -11.61 1.27
N GLU A 139 -6.70 -11.87 0.11
CA GLU A 139 -7.34 -12.57 -1.01
C GLU A 139 -7.79 -14.00 -0.63
N SER A 140 -7.10 -14.64 0.33
CA SER A 140 -7.47 -15.95 0.86
C SER A 140 -8.81 -15.94 1.62
N ASP A 141 -9.17 -14.80 2.21
CA ASP A 141 -10.40 -14.69 3.01
C ASP A 141 -11.61 -14.34 2.17
N ILE A 142 -11.44 -13.55 1.11
CA ILE A 142 -12.50 -13.22 0.13
C ILE A 142 -13.04 -14.52 -0.53
N GLY A 143 -12.19 -15.53 -0.67
CA GLY A 143 -12.57 -16.86 -1.12
C GLY A 143 -12.88 -16.96 -2.61
N SER A 144 -13.40 -18.12 -3.02
CA SER A 144 -13.71 -18.47 -4.42
C SER A 144 -15.16 -18.95 -4.63
N SER A 145 -16.03 -18.71 -3.64
CA SER A 145 -17.44 -19.14 -3.70
C SER A 145 -18.31 -18.29 -4.64
N SER A 146 -17.87 -17.07 -4.93
CA SER A 146 -18.51 -16.15 -5.88
C SER A 146 -17.58 -15.88 -7.06
N THR A 147 -18.17 -15.68 -8.23
CA THR A 147 -17.48 -15.32 -9.46
C THR A 147 -18.15 -14.12 -10.13
N SER A 148 -17.41 -13.39 -10.96
CA SER A 148 -18.00 -12.43 -11.89
C SER A 148 -18.86 -13.13 -12.94
N SER A 149 -19.55 -12.35 -13.76
CA SER A 149 -20.34 -12.78 -14.91
C SER A 149 -19.49 -13.45 -15.99
N THR A 150 -18.17 -13.23 -16.01
CA THR A 150 -17.22 -13.95 -16.87
C THR A 150 -16.70 -15.25 -16.22
N ASN A 151 -17.25 -15.61 -15.06
CA ASN A 151 -16.92 -16.80 -14.28
C ASN A 151 -15.48 -16.81 -13.76
N LEU A 152 -14.95 -15.64 -13.38
CA LEU A 152 -13.66 -15.49 -12.72
C LEU A 152 -13.87 -15.16 -11.23
N THR A 153 -13.12 -15.83 -10.36
CA THR A 153 -13.01 -15.51 -8.93
C THR A 153 -12.19 -14.23 -8.74
N PHE A 154 -12.21 -13.66 -7.53
CA PHE A 154 -11.40 -12.47 -7.20
C PHE A 154 -9.92 -12.65 -7.56
N LEU A 155 -9.34 -13.78 -7.16
CA LEU A 155 -7.93 -14.08 -7.42
C LEU A 155 -7.64 -14.21 -8.91
N GLU A 156 -8.51 -14.92 -9.65
CA GLU A 156 -8.37 -15.06 -11.11
C GLU A 156 -8.51 -13.72 -11.83
N LEU A 157 -9.30 -12.77 -11.31
CA LEU A 157 -9.36 -11.40 -11.85
C LEU A 157 -8.04 -10.64 -11.66
N LEU A 158 -7.39 -10.78 -10.50
CA LEU A 158 -6.07 -10.17 -10.27
C LEU A 158 -5.04 -10.69 -11.29
N GLU A 159 -5.02 -12.00 -11.50
CA GLU A 159 -4.11 -12.67 -12.44
C GLU A 159 -4.43 -12.34 -13.90
N HIS A 160 -5.71 -12.45 -14.30
CA HIS A 160 -6.17 -12.25 -15.67
C HIS A 160 -5.86 -10.84 -16.19
N TYR A 161 -6.04 -9.84 -15.34
CA TYR A 161 -5.83 -8.42 -15.69
C TYR A 161 -4.46 -7.88 -15.28
N ASN A 162 -3.50 -8.76 -14.92
CA ASN A 162 -2.13 -8.39 -14.54
C ASN A 162 -2.08 -7.28 -13.48
N VAL A 163 -2.88 -7.41 -12.40
CA VAL A 163 -2.85 -6.46 -11.29
C VAL A 163 -1.45 -6.41 -10.70
N SER A 164 -0.89 -5.22 -10.56
CA SER A 164 0.51 -5.05 -10.16
C SER A 164 0.71 -5.29 -8.67
N ALA A 165 -0.22 -4.82 -7.85
CA ALA A 165 -0.21 -5.05 -6.42
C ALA A 165 -1.62 -5.11 -5.83
N TYR A 166 -1.79 -5.95 -4.82
CA TYR A 166 -2.95 -6.02 -3.96
C TYR A 166 -2.54 -5.67 -2.52
N ILE A 167 -3.08 -4.59 -1.98
CA ILE A 167 -2.68 -4.03 -0.68
C ILE A 167 -3.85 -4.11 0.29
N PHE A 168 -3.63 -4.68 1.47
CA PHE A 168 -4.68 -4.96 2.43
C PHE A 168 -4.19 -4.85 3.89
N GLY A 169 -5.12 -5.00 4.84
CA GLY A 169 -4.90 -4.97 6.28
C GLY A 169 -5.42 -6.23 6.96
N HIS A 170 -6.32 -6.08 7.93
CA HIS A 170 -7.06 -7.14 8.65
C HIS A 170 -6.23 -8.03 9.59
N GLY A 171 -5.18 -8.66 9.10
CA GLY A 171 -4.41 -9.65 9.88
C GLY A 171 -3.51 -9.05 10.94
N HIS A 172 -3.25 -7.74 10.90
CA HIS A 172 -2.29 -7.05 11.78
C HIS A 172 -0.87 -7.62 11.68
N HIS A 173 -0.46 -7.93 10.45
CA HIS A 173 0.88 -8.36 10.14
C HIS A 173 1.53 -7.48 9.08
N ASN A 174 2.86 -7.57 9.02
CA ASN A 174 3.66 -6.92 8.00
C ASN A 174 4.21 -7.96 7.03
N ILE A 175 3.39 -8.37 6.05
CA ILE A 175 3.68 -9.50 5.14
C ILE A 175 3.72 -9.02 3.69
N GLU A 176 4.66 -9.58 2.93
CA GLU A 176 4.77 -9.40 1.49
C GLU A 176 4.85 -10.78 0.84
N ARG A 177 4.11 -11.01 -0.24
CA ARG A 177 4.19 -12.24 -1.04
C ARG A 177 3.89 -11.97 -2.51
N ASN A 178 4.34 -12.85 -3.39
CA ASN A 178 3.87 -12.89 -4.76
C ASN A 178 2.78 -13.96 -4.89
N GLN A 179 1.66 -13.59 -5.49
CA GLN A 179 0.52 -14.47 -5.74
C GLN A 179 0.12 -14.30 -7.22
N GLY A 180 0.40 -15.31 -8.04
CA GLY A 180 0.00 -15.31 -9.45
C GLY A 180 0.56 -14.13 -10.27
N GLY A 181 1.73 -13.60 -9.89
CA GLY A 181 2.31 -12.41 -10.53
C GLY A 181 1.88 -11.08 -9.88
N THR A 182 0.85 -11.07 -9.04
CA THR A 182 0.44 -9.90 -8.24
C THR A 182 1.25 -9.83 -6.95
N ILE A 183 1.72 -8.65 -6.56
CA ILE A 183 2.39 -8.44 -5.27
C ILE A 183 1.31 -8.20 -4.20
N CYS A 184 1.14 -9.14 -3.27
CA CYS A 184 0.20 -9.01 -2.17
C CYS A 184 0.92 -8.49 -0.92
N ILE A 185 0.44 -7.38 -0.36
CA ILE A 185 1.08 -6.67 0.74
C ILE A 185 0.08 -6.41 1.85
N GLU A 186 0.36 -6.97 3.02
CA GLU A 186 -0.33 -6.63 4.26
C GLU A 186 0.43 -5.53 5.00
N THR A 187 -0.28 -4.50 5.44
CA THR A 187 0.27 -3.46 6.32
C THR A 187 -0.28 -3.65 7.73
N ASP A 188 0.64 -3.75 8.70
CA ASP A 188 0.29 -3.87 10.11
C ASP A 188 -0.41 -2.59 10.62
N SER A 189 -1.16 -2.72 11.70
CA SER A 189 -2.00 -1.68 12.27
C SER A 189 -1.20 -0.51 12.87
N LEU A 190 -1.80 0.68 12.83
CA LEU A 190 -1.26 1.89 13.47
C LEU A 190 -1.46 1.90 15.00
N GLY A 191 -2.12 0.88 15.56
CA GLY A 191 -2.50 0.82 16.96
C GLY A 191 -2.62 -0.62 17.46
N MET A 192 -3.54 -0.83 18.41
CA MET A 192 -3.80 -2.18 18.90
C MET A 192 -4.39 -3.06 17.79
N PRO A 193 -4.02 -4.35 17.73
CA PRO A 193 -3.17 -5.09 18.66
C PRO A 193 -1.68 -5.15 18.27
N SER A 194 -1.19 -4.34 17.32
CA SER A 194 0.22 -4.40 16.89
C SER A 194 1.20 -4.18 18.03
N SER A 195 2.26 -4.98 18.04
CA SER A 195 3.42 -4.80 18.92
C SER A 195 4.41 -3.75 18.40
N VAL A 196 4.31 -3.38 17.11
CA VAL A 196 5.18 -2.42 16.44
C VAL A 196 4.32 -1.53 15.54
N PRO A 197 3.43 -0.70 16.11
CA PRO A 197 2.49 0.10 15.34
C PRO A 197 3.21 1.06 14.40
N GLY A 198 2.65 1.26 13.22
CA GLY A 198 3.40 1.90 12.14
C GLY A 198 2.60 2.12 10.88
N TYR A 199 3.34 2.42 9.82
CA TYR A 199 2.80 2.74 8.51
C TYR A 199 3.77 2.26 7.44
N ARG A 200 3.27 2.06 6.23
CA ARG A 200 4.07 1.66 5.08
C ARG A 200 4.20 2.80 4.09
N ILE A 201 5.43 3.07 3.66
CA ILE A 201 5.70 4.01 2.57
C ILE A 201 5.75 3.20 1.28
N PHE A 202 5.00 3.65 0.27
CA PHE A 202 5.03 3.13 -1.09
C PHE A 202 5.62 4.18 -2.03
N ALA A 203 6.41 3.74 -3.00
CA ALA A 203 6.95 4.56 -4.06
C ALA A 203 6.88 3.81 -5.40
N VAL A 204 6.60 4.57 -6.46
CA VAL A 204 6.69 4.12 -7.84
C VAL A 204 7.84 4.86 -8.51
N ASP A 205 8.78 4.11 -9.07
CA ASP A 205 9.96 4.63 -9.76
C ASP A 205 10.19 3.80 -11.04
N ASN A 206 9.98 4.42 -12.20
CA ASN A 206 10.05 3.76 -13.51
C ASN A 206 9.19 2.49 -13.57
N ASP A 207 7.93 2.61 -13.17
CA ASP A 207 6.93 1.53 -13.05
C ASP A 207 7.29 0.40 -12.07
N GLY A 208 8.38 0.54 -11.32
CA GLY A 208 8.73 -0.36 -10.23
C GLY A 208 8.08 0.04 -8.92
N ILE A 209 7.50 -0.93 -8.20
CA ILE A 209 6.92 -0.72 -6.86
C ILE A 209 7.97 -1.04 -5.79
N SER A 210 8.27 -0.05 -4.94
CA SER A 210 9.08 -0.21 -3.73
C SER A 210 8.27 0.17 -2.51
N CYS A 211 8.36 -0.60 -1.44
CA CYS A 211 7.73 -0.22 -0.19
C CYS A 211 8.49 -0.72 1.04
N LYS A 212 8.24 -0.09 2.18
CA LYS A 212 8.81 -0.49 3.47
C LYS A 212 7.94 0.00 4.62
N TYR A 213 7.76 -0.88 5.61
CA TYR A 213 7.07 -0.58 6.85
C TYR A 213 8.00 0.14 7.84
N TYR A 214 7.46 1.14 8.52
CA TYR A 214 8.14 1.92 9.55
C TYR A 214 7.29 1.97 10.81
N PRO A 215 7.89 1.64 11.97
CA PRO A 215 7.26 1.94 13.25
C PRO A 215 7.05 3.45 13.38
N ILE A 216 5.99 3.86 14.07
CA ILE A 216 5.75 5.27 14.38
C ILE A 216 6.96 5.89 15.07
N ASN A 217 7.19 7.18 14.81
CA ASN A 217 8.30 7.95 15.39
C ASN A 217 9.72 7.43 15.06
N THR A 218 9.87 6.55 14.07
CA THR A 218 11.19 6.11 13.58
C THR A 218 11.66 7.00 12.43
N TRP A 219 12.77 7.69 12.64
CA TRP A 219 13.40 8.59 11.66
C TRP A 219 14.93 8.42 11.65
N PRO A 220 15.60 8.66 10.51
CA PRO A 220 15.04 8.89 9.18
C PRO A 220 14.37 7.64 8.59
N ALA A 221 13.33 7.83 7.78
CA ALA A 221 12.74 6.77 6.97
C ALA A 221 13.43 6.74 5.60
N VAL A 222 14.01 5.60 5.22
CA VAL A 222 14.84 5.42 4.00
C VAL A 222 14.30 4.29 3.14
N LEU A 223 13.72 4.64 1.98
CA LEU A 223 13.17 3.69 1.01
C LEU A 223 14.02 3.70 -0.26
N ILE A 224 14.71 2.60 -0.54
CA ILE A 224 15.38 2.38 -1.82
C ILE A 224 14.30 2.19 -2.89
N THR A 225 14.39 2.94 -3.99
CA THR A 225 13.46 2.85 -5.14
C THR A 225 14.12 2.28 -6.38
N CYS A 226 15.46 2.29 -6.42
CA CYS A 226 16.25 1.67 -7.48
C CYS A 226 17.61 1.22 -6.92
N PRO A 227 18.07 0.00 -7.25
CA PRO A 227 17.30 -1.06 -7.92
C PRO A 227 16.15 -1.57 -7.04
N LEU A 228 15.18 -2.25 -7.66
CA LEU A 228 14.06 -2.86 -6.93
C LEU A 228 14.54 -4.03 -6.08
N ASP A 229 13.95 -4.21 -4.90
CA ASP A 229 14.23 -5.38 -4.07
C ASP A 229 13.64 -6.63 -4.72
N ARG A 230 14.52 -7.54 -5.15
CA ARG A 230 14.13 -8.81 -5.78
C ARG A 230 13.29 -9.71 -4.88
N ARG A 231 13.36 -9.54 -3.56
CA ARG A 231 12.52 -10.29 -2.61
C ARG A 231 11.09 -9.78 -2.57
N LEU A 232 10.90 -8.50 -2.90
CA LEU A 232 9.61 -7.80 -2.80
C LEU A 232 8.81 -7.92 -4.09
N THR A 233 9.49 -7.93 -5.24
CA THR A 233 8.82 -7.89 -6.54
C THR A 233 9.48 -8.76 -7.59
N MET A 234 8.65 -9.49 -8.34
CA MET A 234 9.06 -10.19 -9.57
C MET A 234 9.35 -9.21 -10.72
N GLN A 235 9.03 -7.92 -10.56
CA GLN A 235 9.42 -6.84 -11.49
C GLN A 235 10.88 -6.43 -11.34
N ALA A 236 11.59 -6.91 -10.32
CA ALA A 236 13.01 -6.64 -10.18
C ALA A 236 13.77 -7.25 -11.35
N TYR A 237 14.45 -6.38 -12.11
CA TYR A 237 15.28 -6.80 -13.24
C TYR A 237 16.70 -7.13 -12.78
N ASP A 238 17.33 -8.06 -13.48
CA ASP A 238 18.77 -8.31 -13.32
C ASP A 238 19.55 -7.12 -13.88
N ILE A 239 20.48 -6.59 -13.09
CA ILE A 239 21.44 -5.59 -13.56
C ILE A 239 22.55 -6.35 -14.27
N PRO A 240 22.76 -6.15 -15.59
CA PRO A 240 23.82 -6.83 -16.30
C PRO A 240 25.17 -6.53 -15.66
N ASN A 241 26.00 -7.56 -15.47
CA ASN A 241 27.31 -7.41 -14.83
C ASN A 241 28.20 -6.40 -15.56
N ASN A 242 28.06 -6.21 -16.87
CA ASN A 242 28.81 -5.19 -17.61
C ASN A 242 28.30 -3.73 -17.43
N THR A 243 27.39 -3.46 -16.49
CA THR A 243 26.84 -2.12 -16.23
C THR A 243 27.79 -1.29 -15.37
N ILE A 244 28.57 -0.41 -16.00
CA ILE A 244 29.56 0.44 -15.31
C ILE A 244 28.91 1.54 -14.43
N VAL A 245 27.68 1.95 -14.77
CA VAL A 245 26.95 3.01 -14.05
C VAL A 245 25.54 2.53 -13.75
N ALA A 246 25.42 1.61 -12.79
CA ALA A 246 24.13 1.11 -12.30
C ALA A 246 23.54 2.10 -11.29
N PRO A 247 22.32 2.62 -11.49
CA PRO A 247 21.75 3.66 -10.63
C PRO A 247 21.29 3.12 -9.28
N ILE A 248 21.55 3.89 -8.22
CA ILE A 248 20.91 3.73 -6.91
C ILE A 248 20.09 4.98 -6.63
N ARG A 249 18.82 4.81 -6.26
CA ARG A 249 17.93 5.89 -5.84
C ARG A 249 17.25 5.52 -4.54
N ALA A 250 17.12 6.50 -3.66
CA ALA A 250 16.41 6.33 -2.40
C ALA A 250 15.63 7.60 -2.05
N LEU A 251 14.42 7.41 -1.53
CA LEU A 251 13.66 8.42 -0.85
C LEU A 251 14.03 8.43 0.64
N VAL A 252 14.32 9.61 1.16
CA VAL A 252 14.67 9.83 2.55
C VAL A 252 13.75 10.88 3.13
N PHE A 253 13.13 10.55 4.26
CA PHE A 253 12.23 11.44 4.99
C PHE A 253 12.67 11.54 6.45
N ASP A 254 12.63 12.75 7.00
CA ASP A 254 12.90 13.01 8.40
C ASP A 254 12.12 14.26 8.85
N ARG A 255 12.05 14.48 10.16
CA ARG A 255 11.54 15.71 10.81
C ARG A 255 12.56 16.85 10.72
N ASN A 256 13.84 16.51 10.78
CA ASN A 256 14.94 17.46 10.65
C ASN A 256 15.52 17.45 9.23
N PRO A 257 16.19 18.52 8.78
CA PRO A 257 16.91 18.50 7.52
C PRO A 257 17.88 17.33 7.40
N VAL A 258 17.74 16.55 6.33
CA VAL A 258 18.68 15.46 5.99
C VAL A 258 19.97 16.09 5.47
N ILE A 259 21.09 15.82 6.14
CA ILE A 259 22.40 16.44 5.84
C ILE A 259 23.34 15.50 5.09
N SER A 260 23.13 14.19 5.15
CA SER A 260 23.96 13.21 4.47
C SER A 260 23.19 11.93 4.18
N VAL A 261 23.34 11.40 2.97
CA VAL A 261 22.85 10.07 2.60
C VAL A 261 23.99 9.30 1.95
N LYS A 262 24.16 8.04 2.34
CA LYS A 262 25.23 7.16 1.85
C LYS A 262 24.68 5.77 1.57
N TYR A 263 25.27 5.09 0.60
CA TYR A 263 24.99 3.67 0.36
C TYR A 263 26.26 2.82 0.49
N GLN A 264 26.09 1.53 0.70
CA GLN A 264 27.14 0.52 0.60
C GLN A 264 26.60 -0.74 -0.09
N ILE A 265 27.49 -1.52 -0.68
CA ILE A 265 27.19 -2.81 -1.29
C ILE A 265 28.02 -3.89 -0.58
N ASP A 266 27.36 -4.97 -0.13
CA ASP A 266 27.97 -6.13 0.56
C ASP A 266 28.92 -5.78 1.71
N GLY A 267 28.57 -4.78 2.53
CA GLY A 267 29.43 -4.36 3.64
C GLY A 267 30.69 -3.60 3.23
N GLY A 268 30.81 -3.20 1.96
CA GLY A 268 31.91 -2.40 1.43
C GLY A 268 31.95 -0.96 1.96
N SER A 269 32.72 -0.11 1.27
CA SER A 269 32.87 1.30 1.67
C SER A 269 31.59 2.10 1.44
N TRP A 270 31.28 3.00 2.38
CA TRP A 270 30.17 3.94 2.22
C TRP A 270 30.47 4.98 1.15
N VAL A 271 29.60 5.07 0.16
CA VAL A 271 29.65 6.06 -0.92
C VAL A 271 28.56 7.11 -0.70
N ALA A 272 28.91 8.38 -0.87
CA ALA A 272 27.96 9.48 -0.72
C ALA A 272 26.95 9.51 -1.88
N MET A 273 25.69 9.75 -1.55
CA MET A 273 24.63 10.05 -2.52
C MET A 273 24.46 11.56 -2.65
N ASN A 274 23.93 12.00 -3.80
CA ASN A 274 23.64 13.40 -4.07
C ASN A 274 22.12 13.66 -3.99
N PRO A 275 21.69 14.80 -3.43
CA PRO A 275 20.29 15.19 -3.49
C PRO A 275 19.89 15.50 -4.93
N VAL A 276 18.67 15.11 -5.33
CA VAL A 276 18.15 15.38 -6.67
C VAL A 276 17.52 16.76 -6.73
N LEU A 277 17.97 17.58 -7.68
CA LEU A 277 17.43 18.93 -7.88
C LEU A 277 15.91 18.86 -8.16
N GLY A 278 15.14 19.67 -7.42
CA GLY A 278 13.69 19.72 -7.56
C GLY A 278 12.92 18.65 -6.76
N ASN A 279 13.60 17.70 -6.11
CA ASN A 279 12.96 16.76 -5.19
C ASN A 279 13.80 16.63 -3.89
N PRO A 280 13.42 17.33 -2.81
CA PRO A 280 14.23 17.40 -1.58
C PRO A 280 14.35 16.07 -0.83
N ASN A 281 13.48 15.10 -1.13
CA ASN A 281 13.50 13.80 -0.47
C ASN A 281 14.23 12.73 -1.29
N LEU A 282 14.54 12.99 -2.56
CA LEU A 282 15.16 12.00 -3.45
C LEU A 282 16.68 12.18 -3.49
N TRP A 283 17.39 11.07 -3.28
CA TRP A 283 18.84 10.99 -3.35
C TRP A 283 19.25 9.97 -4.40
N ASN A 284 20.33 10.25 -5.14
CA ASN A 284 20.85 9.35 -6.16
C ASN A 284 22.35 9.07 -6.00
N GLY A 285 22.76 7.94 -6.53
CA GLY A 285 24.15 7.49 -6.65
C GLY A 285 24.26 6.46 -7.77
N SER A 286 25.44 5.89 -7.96
CA SER A 286 25.66 4.83 -8.94
C SER A 286 26.84 3.96 -8.58
N PHE A 287 26.78 2.68 -8.92
CA PHE A 287 27.88 1.72 -8.72
C PHE A 287 28.29 1.04 -10.02
N ASP A 288 29.51 0.50 -10.04
CA ASP A 288 30.03 -0.29 -11.14
C ASP A 288 29.71 -1.77 -10.89
N ALA A 289 28.71 -2.29 -11.59
CA ALA A 289 28.30 -3.68 -11.47
C ALA A 289 29.39 -4.64 -11.96
N SER A 290 30.30 -4.21 -12.86
CA SER A 290 31.34 -5.08 -13.46
C SER A 290 32.42 -5.52 -12.48
N SER A 291 32.46 -4.86 -11.32
CA SER A 291 33.30 -5.22 -10.19
C SER A 291 32.68 -6.27 -9.27
N LEU A 292 31.40 -6.63 -9.48
CA LEU A 292 30.65 -7.55 -8.64
C LEU A 292 30.59 -8.95 -9.27
N THR A 293 30.35 -9.95 -8.42
CA THR A 293 30.09 -11.32 -8.88
C THR A 293 28.69 -11.43 -9.47
N GLU A 294 28.44 -12.43 -10.32
CA GLU A 294 27.08 -12.69 -10.82
C GLU A 294 26.24 -13.39 -9.73
N SER A 295 25.70 -12.61 -8.81
CA SER A 295 24.97 -13.10 -7.63
C SER A 295 23.96 -12.08 -7.11
N GLN A 296 23.26 -12.42 -6.03
CA GLN A 296 22.50 -11.44 -5.27
C GLN A 296 23.44 -10.63 -4.38
N HIS A 297 23.24 -9.31 -4.37
CA HIS A 297 24.03 -8.36 -3.59
C HIS A 297 23.13 -7.57 -2.64
N GLU A 298 23.65 -7.25 -1.47
CA GLU A 298 22.93 -6.42 -0.49
C GLU A 298 23.30 -4.96 -0.68
N ILE A 299 22.28 -4.11 -0.85
CA ILE A 299 22.43 -2.65 -0.86
C ILE A 299 21.83 -2.10 0.42
N ILE A 300 22.63 -1.35 1.18
CA ILE A 300 22.17 -0.63 2.36
C ILE A 300 22.31 0.86 2.12
N VAL A 301 21.23 1.61 2.35
CA VAL A 301 21.26 3.08 2.37
C VAL A 301 21.02 3.55 3.79
N ARG A 302 21.83 4.53 4.23
CA ARG A 302 21.66 5.23 5.51
C ARG A 302 21.57 6.73 5.29
N ALA A 303 20.82 7.39 6.16
CA ALA A 303 20.70 8.83 6.20
C ALA A 303 21.06 9.37 7.58
N GLU A 304 21.55 10.60 7.61
CA GLU A 304 21.82 11.38 8.80
C GLU A 304 21.14 12.74 8.64
N SER A 305 20.46 13.16 9.69
CA SER A 305 19.75 14.43 9.76
C SER A 305 20.37 15.31 10.83
N SER A 306 20.17 16.62 10.74
CA SER A 306 20.62 17.52 11.79
C SER A 306 19.95 17.16 13.13
N SER A 307 20.66 17.45 14.24
CA SER A 307 20.11 17.37 15.60
C SER A 307 18.93 18.30 15.81
#